data_AF-A0A9W6WS14-F1
#
_entry.id   AF-A0A9W6WS14-F1
#
_cell.length_a   1.000
_cell.length_b   1.000
_cell.length_c   1.000
_cell.angle_alpha   90.00
_cell.angle_beta   90.00
_cell.angle_gamma   90.00
#
_symmetry.space_group_name_H-M   'P 1'
#
loop_
_entity.id
_entity.type
_entity.pdbx_description
1 polymer ?
#
loop_
_entity_poly.entity_id
_entity_poly.type
_entity_poly.pdbx_seq_one_letter_code
_entity_poly.pdbx_strand_id
1 'polypeptide(L)'
;MAALPDPVHAPMFIRSTNKEQGLATSFELPGWGIAVILNPHALSGNLSANASEAEVAAKSKERELQRVMGLFVSEFRTLLGVPSFSHRQREECASRGDKKKQQRLQFLPSPADGIADWELNVVMRDRFSKLMQTAIEALQSTVELVETLPELSVLERVQMQVETAVTRLETILCNSKEEDCVGVSDLRSLLAMARQASELTDAAYYDHTMIRQLYFPQEQMLGVYAPLLAPLILPFLLGLVRELKRFKAKRAAKKDKSQ
;
A
#
# COMPACT_ATOMS: atom_id res chain seq x y z
N MET A 1 -13.05 10.57 -18.40
CA MET A 1 -14.30 11.26 -18.81
C MET A 1 -13.95 12.37 -19.80
N ALA A 2 -14.71 12.52 -20.88
CA ALA A 2 -14.57 13.65 -21.82
C ALA A 2 -15.86 14.48 -21.80
N ALA A 3 -15.73 15.79 -21.58
CA ALA A 3 -16.84 16.72 -21.58
C ALA A 3 -16.81 17.57 -22.86
N LEU A 4 -17.93 17.61 -23.58
CA LEU A 4 -18.11 18.49 -24.73
C LEU A 4 -18.97 19.68 -24.31
N PRO A 5 -18.39 20.89 -24.15
CA PRO A 5 -19.15 22.09 -23.84
C PRO A 5 -19.98 22.54 -25.06
N ASP A 6 -21.05 23.29 -24.78
CA ASP A 6 -21.85 23.97 -25.80
C ASP A 6 -20.94 24.91 -26.64
N PRO A 7 -21.07 24.94 -27.98
CA PRO A 7 -20.31 25.85 -28.84
C PRO A 7 -20.36 27.32 -28.42
N VAL A 8 -21.44 27.78 -27.78
CA VAL A 8 -21.57 29.17 -27.28
C VAL A 8 -20.57 29.48 -26.17
N HIS A 9 -20.23 28.49 -25.35
CA HIS A 9 -19.35 28.63 -24.19
C HIS A 9 -17.92 28.12 -24.46
N ALA A 10 -17.61 27.80 -25.70
CA ALA A 10 -16.30 27.31 -26.12
C ALA A 10 -15.41 28.43 -26.70
N PRO A 11 -14.08 28.38 -26.49
CA PRO A 11 -13.33 27.34 -25.80
C PRO A 11 -13.37 27.48 -24.27
N MET A 12 -13.57 26.36 -23.57
CA MET A 12 -13.55 26.32 -22.11
C MET A 12 -12.19 25.81 -21.62
N PHE A 13 -11.61 26.53 -20.65
CA PHE A 13 -10.34 26.19 -20.03
C PHE A 13 -10.46 26.22 -18.51
N ILE A 14 -9.65 25.38 -17.86
CA ILE A 14 -9.48 25.34 -16.42
C ILE A 14 -8.36 26.30 -16.06
N ARG A 15 -8.65 27.24 -15.16
CA ARG A 15 -7.66 28.19 -14.66
C ARG A 15 -7.04 27.64 -13.39
N SER A 16 -5.72 27.46 -13.38
CA SER A 16 -4.99 27.13 -12.16
C SER A 16 -5.07 28.28 -11.16
N THR A 17 -5.05 27.96 -9.86
CA THR A 17 -5.03 28.95 -8.77
C THR A 17 -3.79 29.84 -8.84
N ASN A 18 -2.69 29.29 -9.35
CA ASN A 18 -1.47 30.03 -9.65
C ASN A 18 -1.56 30.60 -11.07
N LYS A 19 -1.71 31.93 -11.19
CA LYS A 19 -1.87 32.65 -12.46
C LYS A 19 -0.72 32.45 -13.47
N GLU A 20 0.40 31.88 -13.03
CA GLU A 20 1.57 31.57 -13.86
C GLU A 20 1.50 30.24 -14.60
N GLN A 21 0.62 29.32 -14.16
CA GLN A 21 0.36 28.09 -14.90
C GLN A 21 -0.66 28.40 -16.00
N GLY A 22 -0.28 28.09 -17.24
CA GLY A 22 -1.13 28.32 -18.42
C GLY A 22 -2.50 27.66 -18.33
N LEU A 23 -3.36 27.98 -19.29
CA LEU A 23 -4.70 27.42 -19.41
C LEU A 23 -4.64 25.87 -19.52
N ALA A 24 -5.33 25.17 -18.63
CA ALA A 24 -5.39 23.71 -18.64
C ALA A 24 -6.68 23.22 -19.34
N THR A 25 -6.59 22.13 -20.09
CA THR A 25 -7.73 21.51 -20.80
C THR A 25 -8.17 20.19 -20.16
N SER A 26 -7.46 19.72 -19.14
CA SER A 26 -7.75 18.49 -18.41
C SER A 26 -7.28 18.59 -16.98
N PHE A 27 -7.86 17.76 -16.12
CA PHE A 27 -7.46 17.61 -14.72
C PHE A 27 -7.68 16.17 -14.27
N GLU A 28 -6.89 15.76 -13.29
CA GLU A 28 -6.99 14.46 -12.63
C GLU A 28 -7.78 14.57 -11.34
N LEU A 29 -8.60 13.56 -11.08
CA LEU A 29 -9.31 13.35 -9.83
C LEU A 29 -8.75 12.09 -9.17
N PRO A 30 -8.07 12.19 -8.01
CA PRO A 30 -7.55 11.02 -7.30
C PRO A 30 -8.66 9.99 -7.04
N GLY A 31 -8.47 8.75 -7.51
CA GLY A 31 -9.44 7.66 -7.38
C GLY A 31 -10.57 7.63 -8.42
N TRP A 32 -10.74 8.69 -9.23
CA TRP A 32 -11.82 8.79 -10.23
C TRP A 32 -11.30 8.95 -11.67
N GLY A 33 -10.00 9.18 -11.84
CA GLY A 33 -9.34 9.27 -13.15
C GLY A 33 -9.34 10.68 -13.73
N ILE A 34 -9.24 10.78 -15.06
CA ILE A 34 -9.07 12.07 -15.75
C ILE A 34 -10.38 12.61 -16.32
N ALA A 35 -10.56 13.93 -16.23
CA ALA A 35 -11.58 14.67 -16.95
C ALA A 35 -10.91 15.59 -18.00
N VAL A 36 -11.32 15.45 -19.25
CA VAL A 36 -10.80 16.23 -20.39
C VAL A 36 -11.92 17.07 -20.98
N ILE A 37 -11.67 18.36 -21.18
CA ILE A 37 -12.58 19.29 -21.85
C ILE A 37 -12.25 19.30 -23.34
N LEU A 38 -13.21 18.90 -24.17
CA LEU A 38 -13.08 18.94 -25.61
C LEU A 38 -13.37 20.34 -26.13
N ASN A 39 -12.65 20.78 -27.17
CA ASN A 39 -12.95 22.04 -27.83
C ASN A 39 -13.85 21.79 -29.05
N PRO A 40 -15.15 22.15 -29.01
CA PRO A 40 -16.09 21.84 -30.09
C PRO A 40 -15.73 22.51 -31.41
N HIS A 41 -15.12 23.70 -31.41
CA HIS A 41 -14.70 24.40 -32.64
C HIS A 41 -13.57 23.68 -33.38
N ALA A 42 -12.80 22.84 -32.69
CA ALA A 42 -11.77 22.02 -33.31
C ALA A 42 -12.32 20.67 -33.82
N LEU A 43 -13.53 20.29 -33.41
CA LEU A 43 -14.27 19.09 -33.83
C LEU A 43 -15.31 19.38 -34.92
N SER A 44 -15.92 20.56 -34.86
CA SER A 44 -16.85 21.11 -35.84
C SER A 44 -16.07 22.00 -36.78
N GLY A 45 -15.61 21.45 -37.91
CA GLY A 45 -15.24 22.31 -39.03
C GLY A 45 -16.42 23.21 -39.37
N ASN A 46 -16.19 24.50 -39.54
CA ASN A 46 -17.22 25.38 -40.11
C ASN A 46 -17.74 24.70 -41.38
N LEU A 47 -19.06 24.46 -41.48
CA LEU A 47 -19.71 23.87 -42.66
C LEU A 47 -19.75 24.87 -43.82
N SER A 48 -18.60 25.44 -44.15
CA SER A 48 -18.37 26.32 -45.29
C SER A 48 -17.94 25.44 -46.47
N ALA A 49 -18.69 25.54 -47.56
CA ALA A 49 -18.82 24.56 -48.63
C ALA A 49 -17.66 24.55 -49.63
N ASN A 50 -16.43 24.30 -49.17
CA ASN A 50 -15.25 24.10 -50.03
C ASN A 50 -14.57 22.76 -49.71
N ALA A 51 -14.20 21.98 -50.73
CA ALA A 51 -13.54 20.67 -50.56
C ALA A 51 -12.24 20.73 -49.76
N SER A 52 -11.52 21.86 -49.82
CA SER A 52 -10.29 22.11 -49.05
C SER A 52 -10.54 22.34 -47.55
N GLU A 53 -11.69 22.89 -47.16
CA GLU A 53 -12.03 23.18 -45.77
C GLU A 53 -12.51 21.93 -45.02
N ALA A 54 -13.15 21.00 -45.72
CA ALA A 54 -13.53 19.69 -45.18
C ALA A 54 -12.29 18.85 -44.79
N GLU A 55 -11.22 18.90 -45.57
CA GLU A 55 -9.95 18.23 -45.23
C GLU A 55 -9.26 18.85 -44.01
N VAL A 56 -9.32 20.18 -43.86
CA VAL A 56 -8.77 20.89 -42.70
C VAL A 56 -9.55 20.56 -41.43
N ALA A 57 -10.88 20.49 -41.53
CA ALA A 57 -11.76 20.08 -40.44
C ALA A 57 -11.50 18.64 -39.99
N ALA A 58 -11.34 17.71 -40.94
CA ALA A 58 -11.01 16.32 -40.64
C ALA A 58 -9.64 16.19 -39.94
N LYS A 59 -8.62 16.95 -40.41
CA LYS A 59 -7.29 17.01 -39.76
C LYS A 59 -7.35 17.65 -38.37
N SER A 60 -8.20 18.66 -38.16
CA SER A 60 -8.40 19.28 -36.85
C SER A 60 -9.05 18.30 -35.87
N LYS A 61 -10.10 17.60 -36.29
CA LYS A 61 -10.76 16.56 -35.50
C LYS A 61 -9.79 15.45 -35.10
N GLU A 62 -8.97 14.99 -36.05
CA GLU A 62 -7.94 13.99 -35.78
C GLU A 62 -6.93 14.48 -34.74
N ARG A 63 -6.47 15.73 -34.83
CA ARG A 63 -5.54 16.32 -33.84
C ARG A 63 -6.15 16.43 -32.45
N GLU A 64 -7.42 16.82 -32.34
CA GLU A 64 -8.12 16.86 -31.05
C GLU A 64 -8.26 15.47 -30.44
N LEU A 65 -8.64 14.48 -31.25
CA LEU A 65 -8.75 13.10 -30.79
C LEU A 65 -7.39 12.55 -30.34
N GLN A 66 -6.33 12.79 -31.11
CA GLN A 66 -4.95 12.41 -30.75
C GLN A 66 -4.50 13.08 -29.46
N ARG A 67 -4.88 14.34 -29.21
CA ARG A 67 -4.60 15.02 -27.94
C ARG A 67 -5.29 14.32 -26.78
N VAL A 68 -6.60 14.05 -26.90
CA VAL A 68 -7.40 13.43 -25.84
C VAL A 68 -6.93 12.01 -25.54
N MET A 69 -6.69 11.22 -26.59
CA MET A 69 -6.14 9.88 -26.47
C MET A 69 -4.72 9.90 -25.91
N GLY A 70 -3.91 10.90 -26.27
CA GLY A 70 -2.58 11.10 -25.69
C GLY A 70 -2.64 11.35 -24.18
N LEU A 71 -3.58 12.18 -23.71
CA LEU A 71 -3.82 12.40 -22.27
C LEU A 71 -4.33 11.15 -21.57
N PHE A 72 -5.21 10.39 -22.21
CA PHE A 72 -5.67 9.13 -21.65
C PHE A 72 -4.53 8.12 -21.52
N VAL A 73 -3.69 7.99 -22.54
CA VAL A 73 -2.52 7.10 -22.52
C VAL A 73 -1.50 7.57 -21.49
N SER A 74 -1.26 8.87 -21.33
CA SER A 74 -0.36 9.37 -20.29
C SER A 74 -0.85 8.98 -18.90
N GLU A 75 -2.14 9.16 -18.63
CA GLU A 75 -2.71 8.79 -17.32
C GLU A 75 -2.82 7.29 -17.09
N PHE A 76 -3.10 6.53 -18.14
CA PHE A 76 -3.06 5.07 -18.01
C PHE A 76 -1.65 4.60 -17.63
N ARG A 77 -0.61 5.22 -18.18
CA ARG A 77 0.78 4.92 -17.84
C ARG A 77 1.13 5.32 -16.40
N THR A 78 0.67 6.47 -15.92
CA THR A 78 0.88 6.88 -14.52
C THR A 78 0.20 5.91 -13.54
N LEU A 79 -1.01 5.45 -13.85
CA LEU A 79 -1.72 4.43 -13.05
C LEU A 79 -1.01 3.07 -13.02
N LEU A 80 -0.37 2.67 -14.13
CA LEU A 80 0.48 1.48 -14.17
C LEU A 80 1.79 1.66 -13.38
N GLY A 81 2.07 2.86 -12.87
CA GLY A 81 3.29 3.21 -12.17
C GLY A 81 4.47 3.50 -13.10
N VAL A 82 4.23 3.66 -14.40
CA VAL A 82 5.28 3.99 -15.36
C VAL A 82 5.74 5.43 -15.10
N PRO A 83 7.04 5.67 -14.88
CA PRO A 83 7.55 7.00 -14.56
C PRO A 83 7.31 8.01 -15.70
N SER A 84 6.83 9.21 -15.34
CA SER A 84 6.65 10.33 -16.27
C SER A 84 7.93 11.18 -16.36
N PHE A 85 8.74 10.93 -17.39
CA PHE A 85 10.01 11.65 -17.57
C PHE A 85 9.86 13.11 -17.98
N SER A 86 8.68 13.49 -18.49
CA SER A 86 8.36 14.88 -18.84
C SER A 86 8.44 15.81 -17.63
N HIS A 87 8.02 15.35 -16.45
CA HIS A 87 8.05 16.14 -15.22
C HIS A 87 9.49 16.31 -14.71
N ARG A 88 10.23 15.21 -14.56
CA ARG A 88 11.63 15.20 -14.11
C ARG A 88 12.51 16.07 -15.01
N GLN A 89 12.35 15.94 -16.33
CA GLN A 89 13.11 16.73 -17.29
C GLN A 89 12.81 18.22 -17.15
N ARG A 90 11.56 18.60 -16.86
CA ARG A 90 11.17 20.01 -16.65
C ARG A 90 11.82 20.59 -15.40
N GLU A 91 11.91 19.81 -14.32
CA GLU A 91 12.56 20.21 -13.07
C GLU A 91 14.10 20.30 -13.21
N GLU A 92 14.71 19.32 -13.87
CA GLU A 92 16.15 19.33 -14.19
C GLU A 92 16.52 20.48 -15.15
N CYS A 93 15.65 20.80 -16.11
CA CYS A 93 15.86 21.96 -17.01
C CYS A 93 15.59 23.30 -16.33
N ALA A 94 14.75 23.36 -15.29
CA ALA A 94 14.49 24.59 -14.53
C ALA A 94 15.64 24.91 -13.56
N SER A 95 16.26 23.88 -12.97
CA SER A 95 17.40 24.02 -12.06
C SER A 95 18.73 24.31 -12.79
N ARG A 96 18.87 23.83 -14.03
CA ARG A 96 20.06 24.03 -14.87
C ARG A 96 19.83 25.24 -15.79
N GLY A 97 20.10 26.45 -15.29
CA GLY A 97 19.85 27.74 -15.95
C GLY A 97 20.51 28.01 -17.31
N ASP A 98 20.99 26.99 -18.03
CA ASP A 98 21.64 27.09 -19.33
C ASP A 98 20.69 26.70 -20.47
N LYS A 99 19.93 27.69 -20.97
CA LYS A 99 18.90 27.53 -22.01
C LYS A 99 19.45 26.99 -23.35
N LYS A 100 20.78 26.97 -23.56
CA LYS A 100 21.42 26.61 -24.85
C LYS A 100 21.72 25.12 -25.02
N LYS A 101 21.62 24.30 -23.97
CA LYS A 101 21.81 22.83 -24.03
C LYS A 101 20.62 22.08 -23.43
N GLN A 102 19.41 22.48 -23.80
CA GLN A 102 18.22 21.67 -23.55
C GLN A 102 18.28 20.43 -24.46
N GLN A 103 19.03 19.41 -24.04
CA GLN A 103 18.97 18.10 -24.66
C GLN A 103 17.62 17.49 -24.30
N ARG A 104 16.66 17.60 -25.23
CA ARG A 104 15.37 16.93 -25.09
C ARG A 104 15.60 15.44 -25.29
N LEU A 105 15.80 14.70 -24.20
CA LEU A 105 15.70 13.24 -24.21
C LEU A 105 14.33 12.87 -24.79
N GLN A 106 14.34 12.26 -25.97
CA GLN A 106 13.15 11.70 -26.58
C GLN A 106 13.21 10.19 -26.34
N PHE A 107 12.28 9.69 -25.55
CA PHE A 107 12.10 8.26 -25.35
C PHE A 107 11.25 7.74 -26.51
N LEU A 108 11.81 6.82 -27.29
CA LEU A 108 11.08 6.16 -28.35
C LEU A 108 10.07 5.19 -27.72
N PRO A 109 8.78 5.28 -28.06
CA PRO A 109 7.80 4.33 -27.58
C PRO A 109 8.11 2.93 -28.14
N SER A 110 7.77 1.87 -27.39
CA SER A 110 7.77 0.52 -27.94
C SER A 110 6.67 0.43 -29.01
N PRO A 111 7.01 0.10 -30.26
CA PRO A 111 6.03 0.08 -31.35
C PRO A 111 5.02 -1.07 -31.25
N ALA A 112 5.34 -2.13 -30.49
CA ALA A 112 4.49 -3.31 -30.34
C ALA A 112 3.68 -3.27 -29.03
N ASP A 113 4.34 -3.09 -27.90
CA ASP A 113 3.74 -3.29 -26.57
C ASP A 113 3.32 -1.99 -25.88
N GLY A 114 3.66 -0.83 -26.45
CA GLY A 114 3.36 0.49 -25.89
C GLY A 114 4.19 0.86 -24.65
N ILE A 115 4.80 -0.10 -23.95
CA ILE A 115 5.71 0.11 -22.81
C ILE A 115 7.10 -0.40 -23.22
N ALA A 116 8.14 0.39 -22.97
CA ALA A 116 9.51 -0.01 -23.27
C ALA A 116 10.11 -0.88 -22.16
N ASP A 117 11.03 -1.80 -22.50
CA ASP A 117 11.65 -2.72 -21.53
C ASP A 117 12.33 -2.00 -20.36
N TRP A 118 12.95 -0.85 -20.63
CA TRP A 118 13.60 -0.06 -19.59
C TRP A 118 12.58 0.57 -18.63
N GLU A 119 11.38 0.92 -19.11
CA GLU A 119 10.29 1.43 -18.26
C GLU A 119 9.80 0.34 -17.34
N LEU A 120 9.59 -0.86 -17.89
CA LEU A 120 9.22 -2.04 -17.14
C LEU A 120 10.27 -2.36 -16.06
N ASN A 121 11.56 -2.27 -16.40
CA ASN A 121 12.64 -2.48 -15.44
C ASN A 121 12.62 -1.47 -14.29
N VAL A 122 12.28 -0.20 -14.53
CA VAL A 122 12.17 0.80 -13.45
C VAL A 122 10.99 0.46 -12.53
N VAL A 123 9.84 0.09 -13.09
CA VAL A 123 8.66 -0.32 -12.30
C VAL A 123 8.97 -1.56 -11.48
N MET A 124 9.64 -2.56 -12.06
CA MET A 124 10.04 -3.79 -11.36
C MET A 124 10.97 -3.49 -10.18
N ARG A 125 11.95 -2.59 -10.35
CA ARG A 125 12.87 -2.20 -9.26
C ARG A 125 12.16 -1.47 -8.12
N ASP A 126 11.27 -0.53 -8.45
CA ASP A 126 10.46 0.18 -7.45
C ASP A 126 9.56 -0.78 -6.67
N ARG A 127 8.89 -1.70 -7.37
CA ARG A 127 8.05 -2.73 -6.73
C ARG A 127 8.84 -3.69 -5.87
N PHE A 128 10.00 -4.13 -6.34
CA PHE A 128 10.90 -4.99 -5.58
C PHE A 128 11.32 -4.33 -4.26
N SER A 129 11.78 -3.07 -4.30
CA SER A 129 12.18 -2.34 -3.09
C SER A 129 11.03 -2.20 -2.10
N LYS A 130 9.82 -1.89 -2.58
CA LYS A 130 8.63 -1.76 -1.73
C LYS A 130 8.24 -3.10 -1.09
N LEU A 131 8.21 -4.17 -1.87
CA LEU A 131 7.87 -5.51 -1.35
C LEU A 131 8.89 -5.98 -0.29
N MET A 132 10.18 -5.76 -0.53
CA MET A 132 11.23 -6.07 0.44
C MET A 132 11.03 -5.28 1.74
N GLN A 133 10.77 -3.97 1.63
CA GLN A 133 10.55 -3.12 2.80
C GLN A 133 9.30 -3.56 3.58
N THR A 134 8.17 -3.77 2.88
CA THR A 134 6.91 -4.20 3.51
C THR A 134 7.06 -5.57 4.18
N ALA A 135 7.75 -6.53 3.56
CA ALA A 135 7.99 -7.84 4.16
C ALA A 135 8.85 -7.74 5.44
N ILE A 136 9.89 -6.90 5.44
CA ILE A 136 10.75 -6.68 6.61
C ILE A 136 9.97 -5.99 7.73
N GLU A 137 9.19 -4.95 7.41
CA GLU A 137 8.35 -4.24 8.38
C GLU A 137 7.28 -5.16 9.00
N ALA A 138 6.64 -6.01 8.17
CA ALA A 138 5.69 -7.02 8.64
C ALA A 138 6.36 -8.03 9.58
N LEU A 139 7.55 -8.54 9.25
CA LEU A 139 8.32 -9.43 10.12
C LEU A 139 8.68 -8.77 11.45
N GLN A 140 9.14 -7.52 11.43
CA GLN A 140 9.44 -6.77 12.66
C GLN A 140 8.19 -6.63 13.53
N SER A 141 7.05 -6.30 12.93
CA SER A 141 5.78 -6.21 13.65
C SER A 141 5.31 -7.57 14.20
N THR A 142 5.53 -8.68 13.48
CA THR A 142 5.25 -10.02 14.03
C THR A 142 6.11 -10.34 15.25
N VAL A 143 7.40 -9.98 15.24
CA VAL A 143 8.29 -10.20 16.39
C VAL A 143 7.83 -9.38 17.58
N GLU A 144 7.52 -8.09 17.37
CA GLU A 144 6.99 -7.21 18.42
C GLU A 144 5.68 -7.74 19.01
N LEU A 145 4.78 -8.26 18.17
CA LEU A 145 3.52 -8.87 18.62
C LEU A 145 3.75 -10.09 19.52
N VAL A 146 4.73 -10.95 19.18
CA VAL A 146 5.05 -12.15 19.97
C VAL A 146 5.75 -11.78 21.28
N GLU A 147 6.64 -10.79 21.28
CA GLU A 147 7.32 -10.33 22.50
C GLU A 147 6.36 -9.65 23.48
N THR A 148 5.41 -8.87 22.98
CA THR A 148 4.43 -8.15 23.81
C THR A 148 3.37 -9.07 24.45
N LEU A 149 3.09 -10.22 23.84
CA LEU A 149 2.06 -11.16 24.28
C LEU A 149 2.64 -12.58 24.46
N PRO A 150 3.27 -12.87 25.62
CA PRO A 150 3.89 -14.18 25.86
C PRO A 150 2.90 -15.34 26.01
N GLU A 151 1.60 -15.05 26.21
CA GLU A 151 0.53 -16.05 26.22
C GLU A 151 0.04 -16.41 24.78
N LEU A 152 0.64 -15.78 23.75
CA LEU A 152 0.29 -16.01 22.36
C LEU A 152 0.71 -17.38 21.85
N SER A 153 -0.28 -18.20 21.52
CA SER A 153 -0.08 -19.51 20.92
C SER A 153 0.18 -19.38 19.42
N VAL A 154 1.45 -19.36 19.00
CA VAL A 154 1.83 -19.39 17.59
C VAL A 154 1.62 -20.80 17.03
N LEU A 155 0.75 -20.95 16.04
CA LEU A 155 0.55 -22.24 15.37
C LEU A 155 1.70 -22.55 14.40
N GLU A 156 1.95 -23.85 14.21
CA GLU A 156 2.96 -24.37 13.28
C GLU A 156 2.81 -23.79 11.86
N ARG A 157 1.59 -23.56 11.38
CA ARG A 157 1.37 -22.93 10.06
C ARG A 157 1.97 -21.53 9.96
N VAL A 158 1.83 -20.72 11.01
CA VAL A 158 2.36 -19.35 11.04
C VAL A 158 3.89 -19.41 11.11
N GLN A 159 4.44 -20.32 11.92
CA GLN A 159 5.88 -20.57 11.97
C GLN A 159 6.42 -20.94 10.58
N MET A 160 5.81 -21.90 9.88
CA MET A 160 6.21 -22.33 8.54
C MET A 160 6.16 -21.19 7.53
N GLN A 161 5.14 -20.31 7.61
CA GLN A 161 5.02 -19.14 6.73
C GLN A 161 6.15 -18.13 6.97
N VAL A 162 6.46 -17.83 8.25
CA VAL A 162 7.55 -16.92 8.62
C VAL A 162 8.91 -17.51 8.22
N GLU A 163 9.16 -18.78 8.50
CA GLU A 163 10.40 -19.47 8.13
C GLU A 163 10.60 -19.49 6.60
N THR A 164 9.55 -19.82 5.85
CA THR A 164 9.60 -19.79 4.38
C THR A 164 9.81 -18.36 3.86
N ALA A 165 9.22 -17.34 4.49
CA ALA A 165 9.45 -15.96 4.08
C ALA A 165 10.89 -15.51 4.35
N VAL A 166 11.43 -15.81 5.53
CA VAL A 166 12.79 -15.45 5.92
C VAL A 166 13.80 -16.13 5.01
N THR A 167 13.68 -17.43 4.76
CA THR A 167 14.57 -18.16 3.84
C THR A 167 14.55 -17.55 2.43
N ARG A 168 13.38 -17.11 1.94
CA ARG A 168 13.29 -16.38 0.65
C ARG A 168 14.00 -15.03 0.69
N LEU A 169 13.81 -14.24 1.74
CA LEU A 169 14.51 -12.96 1.88
C LEU A 169 16.03 -13.15 2.00
N GLU A 170 16.47 -14.17 2.73
CA GLU A 170 17.89 -14.54 2.84
C GLU A 170 18.45 -14.91 1.46
N THR A 171 17.76 -15.75 0.67
CA THR A 171 18.23 -16.11 -0.68
C THR A 171 18.38 -14.91 -1.63
N ILE A 172 17.58 -13.85 -1.43
CA ILE A 172 17.67 -12.59 -2.17
C ILE A 172 18.87 -11.76 -1.72
N LEU A 173 19.16 -11.76 -0.41
CA LEU A 173 20.22 -10.98 0.23
C LEU A 173 21.57 -11.71 0.23
N CYS A 174 21.61 -13.01 -0.07
CA CYS A 174 22.84 -13.78 -0.05
C CYS A 174 23.87 -13.17 -1.02
N ASN A 175 25.07 -12.95 -0.51
CA ASN A 175 26.20 -12.56 -1.34
C ASN A 175 26.60 -13.76 -2.21
N SER A 176 27.06 -13.50 -3.44
CA SER A 176 27.29 -14.46 -4.54
C SER A 176 28.34 -15.57 -4.30
N LYS A 177 28.60 -15.97 -3.06
CA LYS A 177 29.57 -16.99 -2.66
C LYS A 177 28.95 -18.34 -2.30
N GLU A 178 27.62 -18.42 -2.15
CA GLU A 178 26.90 -19.67 -1.90
C GLU A 178 26.21 -20.16 -3.19
N GLU A 179 26.11 -21.48 -3.36
CA GLU A 179 25.59 -22.13 -4.57
C GLU A 179 24.07 -21.91 -4.78
N ASP A 180 23.35 -21.54 -3.72
CA ASP A 180 21.90 -21.30 -3.73
C ASP A 180 21.49 -19.84 -3.95
N CYS A 181 22.45 -18.94 -4.20
CA CYS A 181 22.18 -17.52 -4.43
C CYS A 181 21.59 -17.27 -5.83
N VAL A 182 20.48 -16.54 -5.90
CA VAL A 182 19.99 -16.05 -7.20
C VAL A 182 20.86 -14.90 -7.67
N GLY A 183 21.57 -15.12 -8.78
CA GLY A 183 22.35 -14.06 -9.41
C GLY A 183 21.50 -12.84 -9.72
N VAL A 184 22.04 -11.64 -9.45
CA VAL A 184 21.42 -10.31 -9.68
C VAL A 184 20.92 -10.12 -11.13
N SER A 185 21.33 -10.99 -12.05
CA SER A 185 20.97 -10.97 -13.47
C SER A 185 19.49 -11.22 -13.77
N ASP A 186 18.71 -11.83 -12.88
CA ASP A 186 17.29 -12.06 -13.12
C ASP A 186 16.38 -11.32 -12.13
N LEU A 187 16.07 -10.06 -12.46
CA LEU A 187 15.17 -9.21 -11.69
C LEU A 187 13.76 -9.80 -11.56
N ARG A 188 13.30 -10.62 -12.52
CA ARG A 188 11.94 -11.17 -12.50
C ARG A 188 11.80 -12.27 -11.46
N SER A 189 12.79 -13.17 -11.34
CA SER A 189 12.79 -14.18 -10.28
C SER A 189 12.98 -13.55 -8.90
N LEU A 190 13.87 -12.55 -8.77
CA LEU A 190 14.02 -11.78 -7.53
C LEU A 190 12.71 -11.11 -7.10
N LEU A 191 12.00 -10.48 -8.04
CA LEU A 191 10.67 -9.89 -7.78
C LEU A 191 9.65 -10.95 -7.36
N ALA A 192 9.65 -12.11 -8.01
CA ALA A 192 8.74 -13.20 -7.67
C ALA A 192 8.99 -13.73 -6.25
N MET A 193 10.25 -13.89 -5.85
CA MET A 193 10.60 -14.29 -4.48
C MET A 193 10.25 -13.23 -3.45
N ALA A 194 10.54 -11.94 -3.73
CA ALA A 194 10.17 -10.84 -2.85
C ALA A 194 8.64 -10.75 -2.66
N ARG A 195 7.88 -10.97 -3.74
CA ARG A 195 6.42 -11.06 -3.69
C ARG A 195 5.96 -12.22 -2.81
N GLN A 196 6.50 -13.41 -3.01
CA GLN A 196 6.15 -14.59 -2.20
C GLN A 196 6.46 -14.36 -0.71
N ALA A 197 7.62 -13.78 -0.40
CA ALA A 197 7.99 -13.44 0.98
C ALA A 197 7.00 -12.42 1.58
N SER A 198 6.63 -11.37 0.85
CA SER A 198 5.62 -10.39 1.28
C SER A 198 4.25 -11.05 1.52
N GLU A 199 3.80 -11.92 0.62
CA GLU A 199 2.50 -12.61 0.78
C GLU A 199 2.50 -13.56 1.99
N LEU A 200 3.61 -14.27 2.25
CA LEU A 200 3.75 -15.17 3.39
C LEU A 200 3.83 -14.42 4.72
N THR A 201 4.55 -13.30 4.76
CA THR A 201 4.65 -12.45 5.96
C THR A 201 3.32 -11.79 6.29
N ASP A 202 2.62 -11.26 5.29
CA ASP A 202 1.26 -10.74 5.47
C ASP A 202 0.30 -11.85 5.92
N ALA A 203 0.36 -13.04 5.33
CA ALA A 203 -0.49 -14.17 5.73
C ALA A 203 -0.23 -14.63 7.17
N ALA A 204 1.02 -14.56 7.64
CA ALA A 204 1.40 -14.87 9.01
C ALA A 204 0.94 -13.79 9.99
N TYR A 205 1.20 -12.52 9.69
CA TYR A 205 0.83 -11.39 10.53
C TYR A 205 -0.69 -11.24 10.66
N TYR A 206 -1.41 -11.34 9.53
CA TYR A 206 -2.87 -11.23 9.49
C TYR A 206 -3.59 -12.54 9.80
N ASP A 207 -2.91 -13.52 10.38
CA ASP A 207 -3.56 -14.77 10.71
C ASP A 207 -4.63 -14.58 11.78
N HIS A 208 -5.79 -15.21 11.59
CA HIS A 208 -6.89 -15.16 12.56
C HIS A 208 -6.48 -15.61 13.97
N THR A 209 -5.44 -16.45 14.10
CA THR A 209 -4.93 -16.91 15.40
C THR A 209 -3.95 -15.93 16.05
N MET A 210 -3.27 -15.09 15.25
CA MET A 210 -2.39 -14.03 15.74
C MET A 210 -3.16 -12.76 16.11
N ILE A 211 -4.24 -12.44 15.39
CA ILE A 211 -5.03 -11.21 15.64
C ILE A 211 -5.99 -11.34 16.84
N ARG A 212 -6.29 -12.56 17.30
CA ARG A 212 -7.49 -12.81 18.12
C ARG A 212 -7.28 -13.00 19.64
N GLN A 213 -6.06 -12.98 20.15
CA GLN A 213 -5.87 -13.09 21.61
C GLN A 213 -6.15 -11.81 22.41
N LEU A 214 -6.60 -10.70 21.78
CA LEU A 214 -7.05 -9.50 22.52
C LEU A 214 -8.34 -9.69 23.35
N TYR A 215 -9.05 -10.82 23.21
CA TYR A 215 -10.16 -11.21 24.08
C TYR A 215 -9.65 -12.36 24.96
N PHE A 216 -9.12 -12.20 26.17
CA PHE A 216 -9.63 -11.44 27.29
C PHE A 216 -8.43 -11.13 28.20
N PRO A 217 -8.11 -9.86 28.52
CA PRO A 217 -7.16 -9.58 29.59
C PRO A 217 -7.58 -10.32 30.86
N GLN A 218 -6.61 -10.79 31.65
CA GLN A 218 -6.87 -11.50 32.92
C GLN A 218 -7.87 -10.74 33.81
N GLU A 219 -7.92 -9.41 33.71
CA GLU A 219 -8.91 -8.56 34.37
C GLU A 219 -10.37 -8.83 33.96
N GLN A 220 -10.64 -9.07 32.67
CA GLN A 220 -11.97 -9.45 32.19
C GLN A 220 -12.31 -10.89 32.54
N MET A 221 -11.31 -11.79 32.59
CA MET A 221 -11.49 -13.14 33.11
C MET A 221 -11.95 -13.09 34.57
N LEU A 222 -11.29 -12.30 35.41
CA LEU A 222 -11.67 -12.09 36.81
C LEU A 222 -13.07 -11.46 36.92
N GLY A 223 -13.42 -10.50 36.08
CA GLY A 223 -14.75 -9.91 36.02
C GLY A 223 -15.88 -10.92 35.72
N VAL A 224 -15.61 -11.93 34.88
CA VAL A 224 -16.59 -12.98 34.54
C VAL A 224 -16.65 -14.07 35.60
N TYR A 225 -15.51 -14.51 36.15
CA TYR A 225 -15.47 -15.63 37.09
C TYR A 225 -15.67 -15.22 38.56
N ALA A 226 -15.32 -14.00 38.97
CA ALA A 226 -15.46 -13.56 40.37
C ALA A 226 -16.91 -13.60 40.88
N PRO A 227 -17.94 -13.15 40.13
CA PRO A 227 -19.33 -13.26 40.57
C PRO A 227 -19.80 -14.72 40.72
N LEU A 228 -19.20 -15.64 39.96
CA LEU A 228 -19.56 -17.06 39.96
C LEU A 228 -18.83 -17.84 41.06
N LEU A 229 -17.59 -17.46 41.37
CA LEU A 229 -16.77 -18.05 42.44
C LEU A 229 -17.01 -17.46 43.82
N ALA A 230 -17.39 -16.18 43.93
CA ALA A 230 -17.63 -15.52 45.22
C ALA A 230 -18.68 -16.25 46.09
N PRO A 231 -19.84 -16.71 45.58
CA PRO A 231 -20.83 -17.44 46.36
C PRO A 231 -20.32 -18.80 46.86
N LEU A 232 -19.41 -19.43 46.11
CA LEU A 232 -18.81 -20.70 46.47
C LEU A 232 -17.78 -20.51 47.59
N ILE A 233 -16.90 -19.51 47.47
CA ILE A 233 -15.74 -19.32 48.37
C ILE A 233 -16.14 -18.67 49.71
N LEU A 234 -17.13 -17.77 49.72
CA LEU A 234 -17.56 -17.05 50.94
C LEU A 234 -17.92 -17.95 52.13
N PRO A 235 -18.79 -18.98 51.98
CA PRO A 235 -19.17 -19.84 53.09
C PRO A 235 -17.99 -20.68 53.61
N PHE A 236 -17.07 -21.12 52.75
CA PHE A 236 -15.87 -21.84 53.18
C PHE A 236 -14.95 -20.95 54.00
N LEU A 237 -14.72 -19.70 53.60
CA LEU A 237 -13.91 -18.74 54.37
C LEU A 237 -14.53 -18.44 55.73
N LEU A 238 -15.84 -18.19 55.79
CA LEU A 238 -16.56 -17.94 57.04
C LEU A 238 -16.51 -19.17 57.98
N GLY A 239 -16.64 -20.37 57.43
CA GLY A 239 -16.49 -21.62 58.17
C GLY A 239 -15.08 -21.81 58.74
N LEU A 240 -14.05 -21.57 57.93
CA LEU A 240 -12.65 -21.69 58.32
C LEU A 240 -12.29 -20.71 59.45
N VAL A 241 -12.72 -19.44 59.35
CA VAL A 241 -12.49 -18.42 60.38
C VAL A 241 -13.16 -18.81 61.71
N ARG A 242 -14.37 -19.36 61.65
CA ARG A 242 -15.08 -19.85 62.84
C ARG A 242 -14.31 -20.98 63.53
N GLU A 243 -13.85 -21.97 62.78
CA GLU A 243 -13.16 -23.11 63.37
C GLU A 243 -11.78 -22.71 63.91
N LEU A 244 -11.05 -21.80 63.24
CA LEU A 244 -9.80 -21.26 63.75
C LEU A 244 -9.97 -20.49 65.06
N LYS A 245 -11.03 -19.65 65.17
CA LYS A 245 -11.36 -18.97 66.43
C LYS A 245 -11.68 -19.98 67.54
N ARG A 246 -12.45 -21.02 67.22
CA ARG A 246 -12.79 -22.09 68.16
C ARG A 246 -11.56 -22.87 68.62
N PHE A 247 -10.63 -23.13 67.71
CA PHE A 247 -9.38 -23.84 68.01
C PHE A 247 -8.45 -23.00 68.90
N LYS A 248 -8.32 -21.69 68.63
CA LYS A 248 -7.57 -20.77 69.48
C LYS A 248 -8.18 -20.64 70.88
N ALA A 249 -9.50 -20.51 71.00
CA ALA A 249 -10.19 -20.46 72.28
C ALA A 249 -10.01 -21.76 73.10
N LYS A 250 -10.10 -22.92 72.44
CA LYS A 250 -9.83 -24.23 73.07
C LYS A 250 -8.38 -24.36 73.55
N ARG A 251 -7.41 -23.83 72.80
CA ARG A 251 -5.99 -23.82 73.21
C ARG A 251 -5.72 -22.87 74.38
N ALA A 252 -6.35 -21.69 74.41
CA ALA A 252 -6.26 -20.76 75.53
C ALA A 252 -6.85 -21.37 76.82
N ALA A 253 -8.05 -21.96 76.74
CA ALA A 253 -8.70 -22.62 77.88
C ALA A 253 -7.95 -23.87 78.39
N LYS A 254 -7.14 -24.54 77.54
CA LYS A 254 -6.25 -25.63 77.97
C LYS A 254 -5.01 -25.12 78.71
N LYS A 255 -4.56 -23.90 78.44
CA LYS A 255 -3.40 -23.28 79.10
C LYS A 255 -3.75 -22.77 80.50
N ASP A 256 -4.93 -22.20 80.68
CA ASP A 256 -5.42 -21.74 81.99
C ASP A 256 -5.76 -22.87 82.96
N LYS A 257 -6.00 -24.10 82.46
CA LYS A 257 -6.24 -25.30 83.30
C LYS A 257 -4.96 -26.04 83.70
N SER A 258 -3.79 -25.62 83.20
CA SER A 258 -2.49 -26.25 83.52
C SER A 258 -1.55 -25.35 84.33
N GLN A 259 -2.05 -24.21 84.82
CA GLN A 259 -1.43 -23.40 85.88
C GLN A 259 -2.20 -23.63 87.18
#